data_AF-A0A2V8EH21-F1
#
_entry.id   AF-A0A2V8EH21-F1
#
_cell.length_a   1.000
_cell.length_b   1.000
_cell.length_c   1.000
_cell.angle_alpha   90.00
_cell.angle_beta   90.00
_cell.angle_gamma   90.00
#
_symmetry.space_group_name_H-M   'P 1'
#
loop_
_entity.id
_entity.type
_entity.pdbx_description
1 polymer ?
#
loop_
_entity_poly.entity_id
_entity_poly.type
_entity_poly.pdbx_seq_one_letter_code
_entity_poly.pdbx_strand_id
1 'polypeptide(L)' 'MPEEPHLYTQLTAAEYLELVGRLRGIPNRTLQVRIDRLLRLFLLHDSRYNTLRAYSKGMRQRVLLAAALLHNPEFAGAR' A
#
# COMPACT_ATOMS: atom_id res chain seq x y z
N MET A 1 24.76 -0.35 6.64
CA MET A 1 23.32 -0.26 6.98
C MET A 1 22.57 -1.08 5.95
N PRO A 2 21.60 -1.95 6.31
CA PRO A 2 20.70 -2.47 5.30
C PRO A 2 19.88 -1.28 4.77
N GLU A 3 19.86 -1.13 3.45
CA GLU A 3 19.18 -0.04 2.76
C GLU A 3 17.71 -0.02 3.18
N GLU A 4 17.24 1.11 3.73
CA GLU A 4 15.81 1.32 3.90
C GLU A 4 15.17 1.21 2.49
N PRO A 5 14.10 0.41 2.31
CA PRO A 5 13.39 0.38 1.05
C PRO A 5 13.07 1.81 0.66
N HIS A 6 13.52 2.24 -0.53
CA HIS A 6 13.28 3.59 -1.03
C HIS A 6 11.78 3.79 -1.23
N LEU A 7 11.09 4.15 -0.15
CA LEU A 7 9.73 4.64 -0.21
C LEU A 7 9.80 5.95 -0.99
N TYR A 8 9.05 6.01 -2.08
CA TYR A 8 8.82 7.25 -2.80
C TYR A 8 8.01 8.18 -1.89
N THR A 9 8.70 8.90 -1.00
CA THR A 9 8.06 9.62 0.12
C THR A 9 7.14 10.75 -0.33
N GLN A 10 7.27 11.16 -1.59
CA GLN A 10 6.42 12.14 -2.27
C GLN A 10 5.05 11.57 -2.64
N LEU A 11 4.92 10.25 -2.77
CA LEU A 11 3.64 9.59 -3.02
C LEU A 11 2.83 9.45 -1.73
N THR A 12 1.53 9.42 -1.88
CA THR A 12 0.61 8.98 -0.85
C THR A 12 0.67 7.46 -0.67
N ALA A 13 0.11 6.95 0.43
CA ALA A 13 0.04 5.50 0.64
C ALA A 13 -0.77 4.80 -0.46
N ALA A 14 -1.87 5.41 -0.92
CA ALA A 14 -2.67 4.88 -2.03
C ALA A 14 -1.86 4.84 -3.33
N GLU A 15 -1.21 5.94 -3.71
CA GLU A 15 -0.41 6.01 -4.95
C GLU A 15 0.79 5.06 -4.93
N TYR A 16 1.47 4.93 -3.79
CA TYR A 16 2.57 3.98 -3.64
C TYR A 16 2.10 2.54 -3.86
N LEU A 17 0.97 2.15 -3.25
CA LEU A 17 0.41 0.81 -3.44
C LEU A 17 -0.11 0.60 -4.87
N GLU A 18 -0.67 1.63 -5.51
CA GLU A 18 -1.04 1.59 -6.92
C GLU A 18 0.17 1.33 -7.82
N LEU A 19 1.26 2.08 -7.61
CA LEU A 19 2.52 1.89 -8.35
C LEU A 19 3.02 0.44 -8.20
N VAL A 20 3.12 -0.03 -6.96
CA VAL A 20 3.55 -1.40 -6.60
C VAL A 20 2.67 -2.47 -7.26
N GLY A 21 1.36 -2.26 -7.31
CA GLY A 21 0.40 -3.20 -7.89
C GLY A 21 0.38 -3.19 -9.42
N ARG A 22 0.50 -2.02 -10.05
CA ARG A 22 0.62 -1.88 -11.50
C ARG A 22 1.90 -2.53 -12.02
N LEU A 23 3.03 -2.34 -11.33
CA LEU A 23 4.30 -3.02 -11.66
C LEU A 23 4.20 -4.55 -11.57
N ARG A 24 3.26 -5.08 -10.79
CA ARG A 24 2.97 -6.52 -10.68
C ARG A 24 1.90 -7.01 -11.64
N GLY A 25 1.36 -6.15 -12.51
CA GLY A 25 0.32 -6.53 -13.47
C GLY A 25 -1.05 -6.83 -12.86
N ILE A 26 -1.35 -6.32 -11.65
CA ILE A 26 -2.67 -6.54 -11.03
C ILE A 26 -3.72 -5.70 -11.78
N PRO A 27 -4.85 -6.29 -12.26
CA PRO A 27 -5.90 -5.53 -12.94
C PRO A 27 -6.44 -4.41 -12.07
N ASN A 28 -6.65 -3.21 -12.64
CA ASN A 28 -6.96 -1.99 -11.89
C ASN A 28 -8.16 -2.16 -10.93
N ARG A 29 -9.25 -2.79 -11.39
CA ARG A 29 -10.44 -3.04 -10.54
C ARG A 29 -10.10 -3.89 -9.31
N THR A 30 -9.34 -4.96 -9.49
CA THR A 30 -8.88 -5.83 -8.39
C THR A 30 -7.91 -5.09 -7.47
N LEU A 31 -7.01 -4.29 -8.06
CA LEU A 31 -6.01 -3.53 -7.34
C LEU A 31 -6.67 -2.53 -6.37
N GLN A 32 -7.63 -1.74 -6.84
CA GLN A 32 -8.33 -0.75 -6.00
C GLN A 32 -9.04 -1.39 -4.80
N VAL A 33 -9.69 -2.53 -5.00
CA VAL A 33 -10.34 -3.29 -3.90
C VAL A 33 -9.32 -3.78 -2.88
N ARG A 34 -8.17 -4.29 -3.33
CA ARG A 34 -7.10 -4.76 -2.43
C ARG A 34 -6.46 -3.62 -1.65
N ILE A 35 -6.20 -2.49 -2.31
CA ILE A 35 -5.63 -1.29 -1.67
C ILE A 35 -6.54 -0.81 -0.55
N ASP A 36 -7.84 -0.62 -0.82
CA ASP A 36 -8.80 -0.19 0.21
C ASP A 36 -8.80 -1.15 1.42
N ARG A 37 -8.90 -2.46 1.17
CA ARG A 37 -8.90 -3.48 2.24
C ARG A 37 -7.61 -3.50 3.05
N LEU A 38 -6.45 -3.48 2.40
CA LEU A 38 -5.16 -3.50 3.08
C LEU A 38 -4.95 -2.22 3.89
N LEU A 39 -5.33 -1.05 3.36
CA LEU A 39 -5.24 0.20 4.11
C LEU A 39 -6.18 0.21 5.33
N ARG A 40 -7.35 -0.43 5.25
CA ARG A 40 -8.21 -0.62 6.43
C ARG A 40 -7.59 -1.58 7.44
N LEU A 41 -7.11 -2.74 6.98
CA LEU A 41 -6.45 -3.76 7.83
C LEU A 41 -5.29 -3.17 8.62
N PHE A 42 -4.50 -2.31 7.96
CA PHE A 42 -3.35 -1.66 8.58
C PHE A 42 -3.69 -0.35 9.28
N LEU A 43 -4.97 0.05 9.43
CA LEU A 43 -5.37 1.32 10.07
C LEU A 43 -4.67 2.54 9.44
N LEU A 44 -4.63 2.59 8.12
CA LEU A 44 -4.04 3.67 7.30
C LEU A 44 -5.05 4.34 6.36
N HIS A 45 -6.28 3.79 6.27
CA HIS A 45 -7.31 4.24 5.33
C HIS A 45 -7.61 5.74 5.43
N ASP A 46 -7.72 6.29 6.65
CA ASP A 46 -8.07 7.71 6.82
C ASP A 46 -6.91 8.64 6.45
N SER A 47 -5.68 8.17 6.59
CA SER A 47 -4.46 8.89 6.19
C SER A 47 -4.01 8.58 4.77
N ARG A 48 -4.80 7.86 3.96
CA ARG A 48 -4.34 7.29 2.67
C ARG A 48 -3.90 8.31 1.63
N TYR A 49 -4.39 9.55 1.73
CA TYR A 49 -4.05 10.68 0.86
C TYR A 49 -2.95 11.58 1.42
N ASN A 50 -2.41 11.28 2.60
CA ASN A 50 -1.21 11.94 3.09
C ASN A 50 0.01 11.32 2.41
N THR A 51 1.01 12.14 2.12
CA THR A 51 2.30 11.66 1.60
C THR A 51 3.01 10.79 2.63
N LEU A 52 3.76 9.80 2.16
CA LEU A 52 4.56 8.91 3.02
C LEU A 52 5.65 9.67 3.80
N ARG A 53 6.01 10.88 3.38
CA ARG A 53 6.85 11.82 4.14
C ARG A 53 6.19 12.21 5.48
N ALA A 54 4.87 12.38 5.51
CA ALA A 54 4.12 12.75 6.71
C ALA A 54 3.88 11.58 7.67
N TYR A 55 4.14 10.34 7.22
CA TYR A 55 3.93 9.15 8.03
C TYR A 55 4.99 9.01 9.12
N SER A 56 4.63 8.40 10.25
CA SER A 56 5.64 7.91 11.20
C SER A 56 6.41 6.74 10.60
N LYS A 57 7.56 6.36 11.21
CA LYS A 57 8.31 5.16 10.80
C LYS A 57 7.42 3.91 10.82
N GLY A 58 6.59 3.74 11.85
CA GLY A 58 5.68 2.60 11.96
C GLY A 58 4.56 2.62 10.91
N MET A 59 4.04 3.79 10.54
CA MET A 59 3.09 3.91 9.42
C MET A 59 3.74 3.53 8.09
N ARG A 60 4.99 3.98 7.83
CA ARG A 60 5.76 3.57 6.65
C ARG A 60 6.01 2.06 6.61
N GLN A 61 6.33 1.44 7.74
CA GLN A 61 6.46 -0.02 7.83
C GLN A 61 5.14 -0.74 7.49
N ARG A 62 4.00 -0.23 7.99
CA ARG A 62 2.68 -0.77 7.63
C ARG A 62 2.36 -0.66 6.14
N VAL A 63 2.78 0.42 5.47
CA VAL A 63 2.66 0.55 4.01
C VAL A 63 3.52 -0.49 3.28
N LEU A 64 4.75 -0.74 3.74
CA LEU A 64 5.61 -1.77 3.17
C LEU A 64 5.01 -3.18 3.35
N LEU A 65 4.41 -3.47 4.50
CA LEU A 65 3.68 -4.72 4.74
C LEU A 65 2.46 -4.84 3.81
N ALA A 66 1.68 -3.77 3.63
CA ALA A 66 0.58 -3.74 2.67
C ALA A 66 1.06 -3.99 1.23
N ALA A 67 2.18 -3.38 0.82
CA ALA A 67 2.78 -3.59 -0.49
C ALA A 67 3.25 -5.04 -0.70
N ALA A 68 3.82 -5.66 0.34
CA ALA A 68 4.21 -7.06 0.32
C ALA A 68 2.98 -7.97 0.17
N LEU A 69 1.85 -7.66 0.82
CA LEU A 69 0.63 -8.47 0.79
C LEU A 69 -0.26 -8.22 -0.45
N LEU A 70 0.00 -7.17 -1.22
CA LEU A 70 -0.85 -6.72 -2.33
C LEU A 70 -1.11 -7.78 -3.41
N HIS A 71 -0.16 -8.69 -3.61
CA HIS A 71 -0.27 -9.77 -4.59
C HIS A 71 -1.12 -10.96 -4.09
N ASN A 72 -1.38 -11.06 -2.78
CA ASN A 72 -2.10 -12.18 -2.20
C ASN A 72 -3.60 -12.15 -2.62
N PRO A 73 -4.12 -13.23 -3.23
CA PRO A 73 -5.50 -13.30 -3.68
C PRO A 73 -6.55 -13.18 -2.57
N GLU A 74 -6.22 -13.48 -1.31
CA GLU A 74 -7.17 -13.41 -0.18
C GLU A 74 -7.77 -12.01 0.05
N PHE A 75 -7.07 -10.96 -0.40
CA PHE A 75 -7.53 -9.59 -0.28
C PHE A 75 -8.43 -9.15 -1.44
N ALA A 76 -8.51 -9.90 -2.54
CA ALA A 76 -9.58 -9.68 -3.53
C ALA A 76 -10.92 -10.10 -2.92
N GLY A 77 -11.99 -9.36 -3.20
CA GLY A 77 -13.38 -9.59 -2.75
C GLY A 77 -13.70 -10.99 -2.22
N ALA A 78 -14.22 -11.06 -1.00
CA ALA A 78 -14.89 -12.26 -0.51
C ALA A 78 -16.05 -12.58 -1.47
N ARG A 79 -16.25 -13.87 -1.76
CA ARG A 79 -17.53 -14.33 -2.29
C ARG A 79 -18.64 -13.96 -1.32
#